data_AF-A0A4R7TA30-F1
#
_entry.id   AF-A0A4R7TA30-F1
#
_cell.length_a   1.000
_cell.length_b   1.000
_cell.length_c   1.000
_cell.angle_alpha   90.00
_cell.angle_beta   90.00
_cell.angle_gamma   90.00
#
_symmetry.space_group_name_H-M   'P 1'
#
loop_
_entity.id
_entity.type
_entity.pdbx_description
1 polymer ?
#
loop_
_entity_poly.entity_id
_entity_poly.type
_entity_poly.pdbx_seq_one_letter_code
_entity_poly.pdbx_strand_id
1 'polypeptide(L)'
;MSDRVLTAAPICGHGHLTAHVAVLDQALAVLMDWYELPPLEAKIQLCAWAVRCDVSACELAGALVNGVCLGRATAGHGAVVRELEQLLRELPGLQASP
;
A
#
# COMPACT_ATOMS: atom_id res chain seq x y z
N MET A 1 45.44 23.83 -10.35
CA MET A 1 44.39 23.44 -11.31
C MET A 1 43.77 22.16 -10.76
N SER A 2 42.65 22.29 -10.03
CA SER A 2 42.06 21.18 -9.29
C SER A 2 40.95 20.54 -10.12
N ASP A 3 41.21 19.31 -10.55
CA ASP A 3 40.29 18.40 -11.21
C ASP A 3 39.17 18.01 -10.23
N ARG A 4 37.96 18.56 -10.42
CA ARG A 4 36.78 18.16 -9.67
C ARG A 4 36.16 16.97 -10.38
N VAL A 5 36.53 15.78 -9.93
CA VAL A 5 35.82 14.53 -10.23
C VAL A 5 34.38 14.68 -9.75
N LEU A 6 33.46 14.86 -10.70
CA LEU A 6 32.02 14.76 -10.50
C LEU A 6 31.70 13.30 -10.22
N THR A 7 31.79 12.89 -8.96
CA THR A 7 31.22 11.61 -8.52
C THR A 7 29.70 11.71 -8.65
N ALA A 8 29.16 11.13 -9.72
CA ALA A 8 27.74 10.92 -9.87
C ALA A 8 27.25 10.10 -8.66
N ALA A 9 26.41 10.71 -7.83
CA ALA A 9 25.70 9.97 -6.79
C ALA A 9 24.86 8.88 -7.48
N PRO A 10 24.94 7.61 -7.05
CA PRO A 10 24.08 6.57 -7.59
C PRO A 10 22.64 7.00 -7.38
N ILE A 11 21.88 7.04 -8.46
CA ILE A 11 20.46 7.42 -8.44
C ILE A 11 19.73 6.27 -7.75
N CYS A 12 19.65 6.31 -6.42
CA CYS A 12 18.82 5.41 -5.59
C CYS A 12 17.30 5.55 -5.86
N GLY A 13 16.90 6.09 -7.01
CA GLY A 13 15.50 6.35 -7.37
C GLY A 13 14.83 5.20 -8.12
N HIS A 14 15.55 4.45 -8.97
CA HIS A 14 14.91 3.47 -9.86
C HIS A 14 14.39 2.23 -9.12
N GLY A 15 15.18 1.65 -8.20
CA GLY A 15 14.75 0.48 -7.43
C GLY A 15 13.67 0.78 -6.38
N HIS A 16 13.61 2.04 -5.91
CA HIS A 16 12.61 2.46 -4.94
C HIS A 16 11.25 2.69 -5.62
N LEU A 17 11.23 3.32 -6.80
CA LEU A 17 10.02 3.49 -7.59
C LEU A 17 9.42 2.16 -8.04
N THR A 18 10.24 1.20 -8.50
CA THR A 18 9.74 -0.12 -8.92
C THR A 18 9.14 -0.91 -7.75
N ALA A 19 9.72 -0.81 -6.55
CA ALA A 19 9.18 -1.43 -5.36
C ALA A 19 7.82 -0.82 -4.94
N HIS A 20 7.68 0.51 -5.01
CA HIS A 20 6.39 1.17 -4.69
C HIS A 20 5.29 0.81 -5.67
N VAL A 21 5.60 0.79 -6.97
CA VAL A 21 4.63 0.38 -8.00
C VAL A 21 4.22 -1.08 -7.81
N ALA A 22 5.16 -1.96 -7.47
CA ALA A 22 4.87 -3.38 -7.21
C ALA A 22 3.98 -3.59 -5.98
N VAL A 23 4.21 -2.84 -4.90
CA VAL A 23 3.38 -2.93 -3.68
C VAL A 23 1.97 -2.39 -3.92
N LEU A 24 1.83 -1.33 -4.71
CA LEU A 24 0.52 -0.79 -5.07
C LEU A 24 -0.28 -1.77 -5.94
N ASP A 25 0.36 -2.40 -6.92
CA ASP A 25 -0.26 -3.43 -7.75
C ASP A 25 -0.70 -4.65 -6.93
N GLN A 26 0.15 -5.11 -6.00
CA GLN A 26 -0.20 -6.18 -5.05
C GLN A 26 -1.38 -5.81 -4.15
N ALA A 27 -1.43 -4.59 -3.63
CA ALA A 27 -2.54 -4.11 -2.82
C ALA A 27 -3.86 -4.12 -3.62
N LEU A 28 -3.82 -3.68 -4.88
CA LEU A 28 -4.97 -3.73 -5.76
C LEU A 28 -5.40 -5.17 -6.08
N ALA A 29 -4.44 -6.07 -6.32
CA ALA A 29 -4.72 -7.48 -6.54
C ALA A 29 -5.44 -8.10 -5.32
N VAL A 30 -4.99 -7.80 -4.09
CA VAL A 30 -5.68 -8.25 -2.87
C VAL A 30 -7.13 -7.75 -2.83
N LEU A 31 -7.38 -6.49 -3.14
CA LEU A 31 -8.73 -5.92 -3.14
C LEU A 31 -9.62 -6.54 -4.23
N MET A 32 -9.07 -6.83 -5.40
CA MET A 32 -9.81 -7.46 -6.48
C MET A 32 -10.07 -8.95 -6.22
N ASP A 33 -9.05 -9.69 -5.76
CA ASP A 33 -9.11 -11.15 -5.67
C ASP A 33 -9.78 -11.63 -4.38
N TRP A 34 -9.52 -10.97 -3.25
CA TRP A 34 -10.00 -11.43 -1.93
C TRP A 34 -11.29 -10.74 -1.49
N TYR A 35 -11.55 -9.55 -2.03
CA TYR A 35 -12.74 -8.75 -1.71
C TYR A 35 -13.63 -8.50 -2.94
N GLU A 36 -13.34 -9.15 -4.06
CA GLU A 36 -14.13 -9.13 -5.30
C GLU A 36 -14.45 -7.72 -5.83
N LEU A 37 -13.59 -6.73 -5.52
CA LEU A 37 -13.79 -5.36 -5.96
C LEU A 37 -13.48 -5.22 -7.45
N PRO A 38 -14.32 -4.53 -8.24
CA PRO A 38 -13.99 -4.17 -9.61
C PRO A 38 -12.67 -3.37 -9.68
N PRO A 39 -11.89 -3.44 -10.77
CA PRO A 39 -10.57 -2.79 -10.84
C PRO A 39 -10.59 -1.28 -10.61
N LEU A 40 -11.65 -0.60 -11.05
CA LEU A 40 -11.83 0.83 -10.80
C LEU A 40 -12.19 1.11 -9.34
N GLU A 41 -13.07 0.29 -8.77
CA GLU A 41 -13.52 0.42 -7.38
C GLU A 41 -12.36 0.16 -6.40
N ALA A 42 -11.54 -0.87 -6.65
CA ALA A 42 -10.35 -1.14 -5.84
C ALA A 42 -9.39 0.07 -5.76
N LYS A 43 -9.21 0.78 -6.88
CA LYS A 43 -8.39 2.00 -6.93
C LYS A 43 -9.04 3.16 -6.17
N ILE A 44 -10.34 3.38 -6.38
CA ILE A 44 -11.10 4.43 -5.67
C ILE A 44 -11.07 4.17 -4.17
N GLN A 45 -11.31 2.93 -3.75
CA GLN A 45 -11.36 2.53 -2.36
C GLN A 45 -10.01 2.69 -1.66
N LEU A 46 -8.92 2.24 -2.30
CA LEU A 46 -7.55 2.41 -1.79
C LEU A 46 -7.23 3.91 -1.59
N CYS A 47 -7.57 4.76 -2.55
CA CYS A 47 -7.39 6.21 -2.45
C CYS A 47 -8.25 6.84 -1.35
N ALA A 48 -9.52 6.43 -1.24
CA ALA A 48 -10.45 6.96 -0.24
C ALA A 48 -9.98 6.62 1.19
N TRP A 49 -9.50 5.40 1.42
CA TRP A 49 -8.92 4.98 2.69
C TRP A 49 -7.62 5.68 3.01
N ALA A 50 -6.79 5.96 2.00
CA ALA A 50 -5.54 6.69 2.20
C ALA A 50 -5.83 8.11 2.72
N VAL A 51 -6.83 8.78 2.13
CA VAL A 51 -7.32 10.08 2.61
C VAL A 51 -7.90 9.99 4.02
N ARG A 52 -8.71 8.98 4.33
CA ARG A 52 -9.29 8.78 5.68
C ARG A 52 -8.21 8.53 6.73
N CYS A 53 -7.14 7.84 6.38
CA CYS A 53 -6.03 7.52 7.28
C CYS A 53 -4.94 8.61 7.35
N ASP A 54 -5.10 9.71 6.59
CA ASP A 54 -4.11 10.79 6.46
C ASP A 54 -2.71 10.29 6.02
N VAL A 55 -2.68 9.37 5.04
CA VAL A 55 -1.45 8.80 4.48
C VAL A 55 -1.50 8.77 2.95
N SER A 56 -0.35 8.54 2.32
CA SER A 56 -0.31 8.31 0.88
C SER A 56 -0.88 6.93 0.50
N ALA A 57 -1.35 6.79 -0.74
CA ALA A 57 -1.82 5.50 -1.26
C ALA A 57 -0.74 4.42 -1.24
N CYS A 58 0.54 4.80 -1.42
CA CYS A 58 1.67 3.87 -1.32
C CYS A 58 1.91 3.39 0.11
N GLU A 59 1.81 4.28 1.10
CA GLU A 59 1.91 3.92 2.52
C GLU A 59 0.77 3.01 2.94
N LEU A 60 -0.46 3.31 2.49
CA LEU A 60 -1.62 2.45 2.73
C LEU A 60 -1.47 1.08 2.06
N ALA A 61 -1.03 1.02 0.81
CA ALA A 61 -0.74 -0.23 0.11
C ALA A 61 0.34 -1.05 0.83
N GLY A 62 1.38 -0.38 1.32
CA GLY A 62 2.42 -0.99 2.12
C GLY A 62 1.90 -1.56 3.44
N ALA A 63 1.00 -0.83 4.12
CA ALA A 63 0.35 -1.29 5.35
C ALA A 63 -0.60 -2.47 5.09
N LEU A 64 -1.35 -2.45 3.98
CA LEU A 64 -2.23 -3.55 3.58
C LEU A 64 -1.43 -4.82 3.27
N VAL A 65 -0.41 -4.73 2.41
CA VAL A 65 0.37 -5.91 1.99
C VAL A 65 1.26 -6.41 3.12
N ASN A 66 2.08 -5.55 3.72
CA ASN A 66 3.04 -5.98 4.73
C ASN A 66 2.37 -6.22 6.09
N GLY A 67 1.46 -5.34 6.50
CA GLY A 67 0.82 -5.40 7.82
C GLY A 67 -0.31 -6.42 7.86
N VAL A 68 -1.30 -6.27 6.97
CA VAL A 68 -2.51 -7.12 7.00
C VAL A 68 -2.26 -8.49 6.36
N CYS A 69 -1.72 -8.53 5.13
CA CYS A 69 -1.60 -9.80 4.40
C CYS A 69 -0.42 -10.67 4.89
N LEU A 70 0.72 -10.05 5.19
CA LEU A 70 1.94 -10.76 5.59
C LEU A 70 2.18 -10.79 7.11
N GLY A 71 1.38 -10.08 7.91
CA GLY A 71 1.52 -10.04 9.37
C GLY A 71 2.85 -9.44 9.86
N ARG A 72 3.51 -8.60 9.06
CA ARG A 72 4.80 -8.01 9.39
C ARG A 72 4.62 -6.74 10.22
N ALA A 73 5.52 -6.54 11.18
CA ALA A 73 5.56 -5.32 11.96
C ALA A 73 5.90 -4.12 11.06
N THR A 74 4.95 -3.20 10.89
CA THR A 74 5.16 -1.94 10.19
C THR A 74 5.50 -0.86 11.23
N ALA A 75 6.78 -0.49 11.33
CA ALA A 75 7.22 0.56 12.24
C ALA A 75 6.45 1.86 11.96
N GLY A 76 5.71 2.37 12.95
CA GLY A 76 4.94 3.61 12.85
C GLY A 76 3.55 3.50 12.19
N HIS A 77 3.19 2.38 11.58
CA HIS A 77 1.92 2.25 10.84
C HIS A 77 0.87 1.36 11.54
N GLY A 78 1.09 1.00 12.81
CA GLY A 78 0.18 0.11 13.54
C GLY A 78 -1.26 0.64 13.66
N ALA A 79 -1.44 1.96 13.76
CA ALA A 79 -2.76 2.58 13.75
C ALA A 79 -3.44 2.44 12.37
N VAL A 80 -2.68 2.65 11.29
CA VAL A 80 -3.16 2.50 9.90
C VAL A 80 -3.53 1.05 9.60
N VAL A 81 -2.73 0.08 10.06
CA VAL A 81 -3.05 -1.35 9.90
C VAL A 81 -4.34 -1.70 10.62
N ARG A 82 -4.53 -1.23 11.86
CA ARG A 82 -5.77 -1.49 12.63
C ARG A 82 -7.01 -0.86 11.98
N GLU A 83 -6.88 0.37 11.47
CA GLU A 83 -7.96 1.04 10.74
C GLU A 83 -8.28 0.30 9.43
N LEU A 84 -7.26 -0.15 8.69
CA LEU A 84 -7.42 -0.99 7.50
C LEU A 84 -8.16 -2.29 7.82
N GLU A 85 -7.80 -3.01 8.88
CA GLU A 85 -8.51 -4.21 9.28
C GLU A 85 -10.00 -3.95 9.59
N GLN A 86 -10.33 -2.79 10.16
CA GLN A 86 -11.72 -2.40 10.39
C GLN A 86 -12.43 -2.11 9.06
N LEU A 87 -11.82 -1.31 8.18
CA LEU A 87 -12.36 -0.96 6.88
C LEU A 87 -12.61 -2.18 5.99
N LEU A 88 -11.72 -3.18 6.06
CA LEU A 88 -11.88 -4.45 5.34
C LEU A 88 -13.06 -5.28 5.86
N ARG A 89 -13.40 -5.19 7.16
CA ARG A 89 -14.60 -5.84 7.72
C ARG A 89 -15.89 -5.12 7.34
N GLU A 90 -15.81 -3.81 7.07
CA GLU A 90 -16.94 -2.99 6.64
C GLU A 90 -17.24 -3.14 5.14
N LEU A 91 -16.32 -3.73 4.36
CA LEU A 91 -16.57 -3.98 2.95
C LEU A 91 -17.76 -4.94 2.75
N PRO A 92 -18.72 -4.60 1.88
CA PRO A 92 -19.85 -5.46 1.55
C PRO A 92 -19.35 -6.68 0.75
N GLY A 93 -19.00 -7.73 1.47
CA GLY A 93 -18.46 -8.99 0.94
C GLY A 93 -18.08 -9.97 2.04
N LEU A 94 -17.71 -9.47 3.22
CA LEU A 94 -17.38 -10.30 4.40
C LEU A 94 -18.59 -10.70 5.26
N GLN A 95 -19.82 -10.42 4.81
CA GLN A 95 -21.05 -10.79 5.54
C GLN A 95 -21.54 -12.23 5.30
N ALA A 96 -20.74 -13.11 4.69
CA ALA A 96 -21.19 -14.49 4.44
C ALA A 96 -20.11 -15.54 4.74
N SER A 97 -20.02 -15.97 5.99
CA SER A 97 -20.19 -17.40 6.29
C SER A 97 -20.68 -17.57 7.74
N PRO A 98 -21.80 -18.28 7.96
CA PRO A 98 -22.23 -18.72 9.29
C PRO A 98 -21.28 -19.75 9.91
#